data_AF-A0A833G8B2-F1
#
_entry.id   AF-A0A833G8B2-F1
#
_cell.length_a   1.000
_cell.length_b   1.000
_cell.length_c   1.000
_cell.angle_alpha   90.00
_cell.angle_beta   90.00
_cell.angle_gamma   90.00
#
_symmetry.space_group_name_H-M   'P 1'
#
loop_
_entity.id
_entity.type
_entity.pdbx_description
1 polymer ?
#
loop_
_entity_poly.entity_id
_entity_poly.type
_entity_poly.pdbx_seq_one_letter_code
_entity_poly.pdbx_strand_id
1 'polypeptide(L)'
;LEAIAAGLPTIATRVGGIPEIFGPEAGRLIPPGDAVALAAAMTETFTHPDAAIATAVGLREQIRGTFSVDVMAAAIAGVYRSVTIPRN
;
A
#
# COMPACT_ATOMS: atom_id res chain seq x y z
N LEU A 1 2.62 0.20 5.56
CA LEU A 1 2.05 1.49 5.11
C LEU A 1 3.04 2.64 5.27
N GLU A 2 3.75 2.74 6.38
CA GLU A 2 4.72 3.82 6.65
C GLU A 2 5.79 3.99 5.56
N ALA A 3 6.44 2.90 5.12
CA ALA A 3 7.45 2.95 4.05
C ALA A 3 6.88 3.51 2.73
N ILE A 4 5.68 3.07 2.36
CA ILE A 4 4.96 3.56 1.18
C ILE A 4 4.60 5.05 1.36
N ALA A 5 4.09 5.45 2.53
CA ALA A 5 3.75 6.84 2.82
C ALA A 5 4.98 7.76 2.80
N ALA A 6 6.15 7.25 3.18
CA ALA A 6 7.43 7.94 3.07
C ALA A 6 7.95 8.02 1.62
N GLY A 7 7.33 7.31 0.67
CA GLY A 7 7.77 7.25 -0.73
C GLY A 7 9.00 6.39 -0.93
N LEU A 8 9.22 5.39 -0.07
CA LEU A 8 10.35 4.48 -0.17
C LEU A 8 10.04 3.29 -1.10
N PRO A 9 10.98 2.89 -1.98
CA PRO A 9 10.89 1.61 -2.68
C PRO A 9 10.62 0.47 -1.70
N THR A 10 9.56 -0.28 -1.95
CA THR A 10 9.08 -1.32 -1.03
C THR A 10 8.89 -2.63 -1.79
N ILE A 11 9.58 -3.68 -1.33
CA ILE A 11 9.32 -5.07 -1.74
C ILE A 11 8.41 -5.67 -0.68
N ALA A 12 7.28 -6.26 -1.11
CA ALA A 12 6.30 -6.84 -0.21
C ALA A 12 5.78 -8.18 -0.76
N THR A 13 5.26 -9.02 0.14
CA THR A 13 4.71 -10.33 -0.20
C THR A 13 3.21 -10.25 -0.45
N ARG A 14 2.69 -11.18 -1.25
CA ARG A 14 1.25 -11.33 -1.52
C ARG A 14 0.55 -12.05 -0.37
N VAL A 15 0.35 -11.36 0.74
CA VAL A 15 -0.34 -11.91 1.93
C VAL A 15 -1.30 -10.89 2.54
N GLY A 16 -2.36 -11.38 3.19
CA GLY A 16 -3.33 -10.53 3.88
C GLY A 16 -3.87 -9.40 2.98
N GLY A 17 -3.99 -8.20 3.54
CA GLY A 17 -4.49 -7.00 2.85
C GLY A 17 -3.47 -6.25 1.99
N ILE A 18 -2.28 -6.81 1.75
CA ILE A 18 -1.22 -6.14 0.98
C ILE A 18 -1.60 -5.96 -0.51
N PRO A 19 -2.24 -6.93 -1.20
CA PRO A 19 -2.70 -6.75 -2.57
C PRO A 19 -3.61 -5.53 -2.75
N GLU A 20 -4.48 -5.26 -1.79
CA GLU A 20 -5.41 -4.13 -1.78
C GLU A 20 -4.67 -2.80 -1.64
N ILE A 21 -3.58 -2.76 -0.86
CA ILE A 21 -2.72 -1.58 -0.72
C ILE A 21 -1.97 -1.30 -2.04
N PHE A 22 -1.46 -2.35 -2.70
CA PHE A 22 -0.70 -2.21 -3.93
C PHE A 22 -1.58 -1.95 -5.17
N GLY A 23 -2.84 -2.36 -5.15
CA GLY A 23 -3.80 -2.06 -6.22
C GLY A 23 -3.30 -2.54 -7.60
N PRO A 24 -3.21 -1.66 -8.62
CA PRO A 24 -2.64 -2.00 -9.93
C PRO A 24 -1.22 -2.58 -9.87
N GLU A 25 -0.42 -2.19 -8.88
CA GLU A 25 0.95 -2.68 -8.68
C GLU A 25 1.01 -4.06 -7.98
N ALA A 26 -0.14 -4.67 -7.66
CA ALA A 26 -0.20 -5.96 -6.98
C ALA A 26 0.48 -7.09 -7.76
N GLY A 27 0.73 -6.92 -9.07
CA GLY A 27 1.53 -7.85 -9.88
C GLY A 27 3.00 -7.97 -9.43
N ARG A 28 3.52 -6.98 -8.71
CA ARG A 28 4.91 -6.93 -8.24
C ARG A 28 5.16 -7.59 -6.89
N LEU A 29 4.08 -8.02 -6.24
CA LEU A 29 4.16 -8.72 -4.96
C LEU A 29 4.78 -10.10 -5.15
N ILE A 30 5.76 -10.43 -4.31
CA ILE A 30 6.44 -11.72 -4.33
C ILE A 30 5.68 -12.77 -3.50
N PRO A 31 5.90 -14.07 -3.75
CA PRO A 31 5.36 -15.11 -2.87
C PRO A 31 5.97 -15.04 -1.46
N PRO A 32 5.22 -15.34 -0.39
CA PRO A 32 5.78 -15.44 0.95
C PRO A 32 6.70 -16.65 1.09
N GLY A 33 7.82 -16.48 1.80
CA GLY A 33 8.78 -17.57 2.06
C GLY A 33 9.70 -17.93 0.88
N ASP A 34 9.57 -17.24 -0.25
CA ASP A 34 10.40 -17.47 -1.42
C ASP A 34 11.65 -16.57 -1.41
N ALA A 35 12.76 -17.13 -0.94
CA ALA A 35 14.04 -16.43 -0.87
C ALA A 35 14.62 -16.08 -2.25
N VAL A 36 14.33 -16.88 -3.28
CA VAL A 36 14.81 -16.65 -4.64
C VAL A 36 14.08 -15.47 -5.26
N ALA A 37 12.76 -15.41 -5.11
CA ALA A 37 11.96 -14.27 -5.55
C ALA A 37 12.36 -12.97 -4.83
N LEU A 38 12.64 -13.03 -3.53
CA LEU A 38 13.14 -11.88 -2.77
C LEU A 38 14.48 -11.39 -3.29
N ALA A 39 15.45 -12.28 -3.49
CA ALA A 39 16.77 -11.92 -4.01
C ALA A 39 16.69 -11.30 -5.41
N ALA A 40 15.84 -11.84 -6.29
CA ALA A 40 15.58 -11.28 -7.61
C ALA A 40 14.98 -9.88 -7.52
N ALA A 41 13.95 -9.68 -6.69
CA ALA A 41 13.31 -8.37 -6.49
C ALA A 41 14.28 -7.33 -5.92
N MET A 42 15.14 -7.72 -4.97
CA MET A 42 16.19 -6.85 -4.43
C MET A 42 17.19 -6.44 -5.52
N THR A 43 17.67 -7.41 -6.31
CA THR A 43 18.61 -7.17 -7.42
C THR A 43 18.03 -6.21 -8.44
N GLU A 44 16.79 -6.44 -8.86
CA GLU A 44 16.07 -5.58 -9.80
C GLU A 44 15.93 -4.14 -9.26
N THR A 45 15.56 -4.02 -7.98
CA THR A 45 15.40 -2.72 -7.31
C THR A 45 16.72 -1.94 -7.25
N PHE A 46 17.83 -2.62 -6.96
CA PHE A 46 19.16 -1.99 -6.90
C PHE A 46 19.74 -1.66 -8.28
N THR A 47 19.38 -2.45 -9.30
CA THR A 47 19.84 -2.24 -10.68
C THR A 47 19.09 -1.09 -11.36
N HIS A 48 17.83 -0.86 -10.99
CA HIS A 48 16.97 0.17 -11.55
C HIS A 48 16.42 1.14 -10.49
N PRO A 49 17.29 1.91 -9.78
CA PRO A 49 16.88 2.74 -8.66
C PRO A 49 15.88 3.83 -9.05
N ASP A 50 16.02 4.45 -10.23
CA ASP A 50 15.10 5.49 -10.70
C ASP A 50 13.69 4.94 -10.94
N ALA A 51 13.58 3.74 -11.53
CA ALA A 51 12.30 3.07 -11.73
C ALA A 51 11.66 2.66 -10.40
N ALA A 52 12.47 2.21 -9.45
CA ALA A 52 12.03 1.88 -8.10
C ALA A 52 11.49 3.12 -7.35
N ILE A 53 12.16 4.27 -7.47
CA ILE A 53 11.71 5.54 -6.90
C ILE A 53 10.41 6.01 -7.58
N ALA A 54 10.34 5.98 -8.91
CA ALA A 54 9.13 6.37 -9.65
C ALA A 54 7.91 5.53 -9.23
N THR A 55 8.12 4.21 -9.06
CA THR A 55 7.12 3.31 -8.49
C THR A 55 6.68 3.76 -7.11
N ALA A 56 7.63 4.01 -6.20
CA ALA A 56 7.33 4.34 -4.82
C ALA A 56 6.52 5.64 -4.71
N VAL A 57 6.84 6.63 -5.55
CA VAL A 57 6.05 7.87 -5.68
C VAL A 57 4.64 7.57 -6.17
N GLY A 58 4.47 6.76 -7.21
CA GLY A 58 3.16 6.37 -7.72
C GLY A 58 2.30 5.66 -6.66
N LEU A 59 2.88 4.68 -5.97
CA LEU A 59 2.19 3.94 -4.92
C LEU A 59 1.84 4.83 -3.71
N ARG A 60 2.72 5.75 -3.33
CA ARG A 60 2.44 6.75 -2.29
C ARG A 60 1.22 7.57 -2.65
N GLU A 61 1.18 8.14 -3.85
CA GLU A 61 0.06 8.99 -4.28
C GLU A 61 -1.25 8.19 -4.38
N GLN A 62 -1.20 6.93 -4.81
CA GLN A 62 -2.36 6.04 -4.82
C GLN A 62 -2.95 5.83 -3.42
N ILE A 63 -2.12 5.58 -2.39
CA ILE A 63 -2.62 5.27 -1.06
C ILE A 63 -3.06 6.51 -0.27
N ARG A 64 -2.56 7.70 -0.60
CA ARG A 64 -2.84 8.95 0.13
C ARG A 64 -4.33 9.27 0.24
N GLY A 65 -5.11 8.97 -0.80
CA GLY A 65 -6.55 9.24 -0.83
C GLY A 65 -7.41 8.24 -0.05
N THR A 66 -6.87 7.07 0.30
CA THR A 66 -7.67 5.92 0.80
C THR A 66 -7.22 5.44 2.17
N PHE A 67 -5.91 5.52 2.47
CA PHE A 67 -5.30 4.96 3.67
C PHE A 67 -4.70 6.04 4.60
N SER A 68 -5.19 7.28 4.53
CA SER A 68 -4.81 8.32 5.48
C SER A 68 -5.65 8.25 6.76
N VAL A 69 -5.05 8.69 7.87
CA VAL A 69 -5.73 8.72 9.18
C VAL A 69 -7.01 9.55 9.12
N ASP A 70 -6.97 10.70 8.46
CA ASP A 70 -8.13 11.58 8.32
C ASP A 70 -9.29 10.91 7.57
N VAL A 71 -8.99 10.21 6.47
CA VAL A 71 -10.00 9.49 5.67
C VAL A 71 -10.61 8.36 6.49
N MET A 72 -9.78 7.56 7.16
CA MET A 72 -10.26 6.45 7.98
C MET A 72 -11.09 6.93 9.17
N ALA A 73 -10.63 7.98 9.86
CA ALA A 73 -11.36 8.57 10.99
C ALA A 73 -12.70 9.16 10.54
N ALA A 74 -12.74 9.86 9.41
CA ALA A 74 -13.97 10.41 8.85
C ALA A 74 -14.98 9.31 8.48
N ALA A 75 -14.51 8.21 7.89
CA ALA A 75 -15.35 7.06 7.54
C ALA A 75 -15.96 6.41 8.79
N ILE A 76 -15.16 6.11 9.81
CA ILE A 76 -15.63 5.52 11.07
C ILE A 76 -16.61 6.46 11.78
N ALA A 77 -16.29 7.75 11.87
CA ALA A 77 -17.18 8.75 12.46
C ALA A 77 -18.51 8.88 11.70
N GLY A 78 -18.48 8.69 10.37
CA GLY A 78 -19.68 8.61 9.54
C GLY A 78 -20.59 7.44 9.91
N VAL A 79 -20.01 6.27 10.17
CA VAL A 79 -20.75 5.10 10.65
C VAL A 79 -21.35 5.35 12.04
N TYR A 80 -20.59 5.94 12.97
CA TYR A 80 -21.17 6.28 14.28
C TYR A 80 -22.34 7.25 14.16
N ARG A 81 -22.22 8.30 13.35
CA ARG A 81 -23.33 9.23 13.10
C ARG A 81 -24.56 8.55 12.50
N SER A 82 -24.38 7.57 11.61
CA SER A 82 -25.52 6.92 10.95
C SER A 82 -26.37 6.05 11.89
N VAL A 83 -25.79 5.58 13.00
CA VAL A 83 -26.49 4.74 13.99
C VAL A 83 -26.95 5.50 15.24
N THR A 84 -26.40 6.69 15.50
CA THR A 84 -26.79 7.53 16.64
C THR A 84 -27.86 8.58 16.32
N ILE A 85 -28.12 8.88 15.04
CA ILE A 85 -29.22 9.78 14.66
C ILE A 85 -30.53 8.98 14.65
N PRO A 86 -31.55 9.34 15.45
CA PRO A 86 -32.84 8.66 15.43
C PRO A 86 -33.45 8.70 14.03
N ARG A 87 -33.88 7.55 13.51
CA ARG A 87 -34.71 7.51 12.30
C ARG A 87 -36.12 7.95 12.68
N ASN A 88 -36.51 9.16 12.28
CA ASN A 88 -37.92 9.58 12.28
C ASN A 88 -38.73 8.77 11.26
#